data_AF-A0A176VE07-F1
#
_entry.id   AF-A0A176VE07-F1
#
_cell.length_a   1.000
_cell.length_b   1.000
_cell.length_c   1.000
_cell.angle_alpha   90.00
_cell.angle_beta   90.00
_cell.angle_gamma   90.00
#
_symmetry.space_group_name_H-M   'P 1'
#
loop_
_entity.id
_entity.type
_entity.pdbx_description
1 polymer ?
#
loop_
_entity_poly.entity_id
_entity_poly.type
_entity_poly.pdbx_seq_one_letter_code
_entity_poly.pdbx_strand_id
1 'polypeptide(L)'
;MGEEMESLHKNQIWKLVRLPAHRKVVTCKWVFKKKEGMSAAEGIKYKAQVVARGFSQREGVDYNEIFSRVEGYIKKMLGRFGMPSAKPIYTPMTSNCKLKMYLVQTEEEEYMSRVPYASAVGSLMYATVCTRPDLAFAVSVISRYMVNPGKEHWQAVKRIFKYLRGTFDIGHCYGNDTQCLVAGYSDSDYAGDVDSRRSMTGYVFTL
;
A
#
# COMPACT_ATOMS: atom_id res chain seq x y z
N MET A 1 -19.26 6.39 -19.43
CA MET A 1 -20.13 6.62 -18.25
C MET A 1 -20.88 5.35 -17.85
N GLY A 2 -21.45 4.60 -18.80
CA GLY A 2 -22.12 3.31 -18.55
C GLY A 2 -21.23 2.27 -17.82
N GLU A 3 -20.00 2.04 -18.30
CA GLU A 3 -19.06 1.09 -17.67
C GLU A 3 -18.75 1.37 -16.19
N GLU A 4 -18.64 2.66 -15.81
CA GLU A 4 -18.37 3.04 -14.42
C GLU A 4 -19.60 2.77 -13.54
N MET A 5 -20.80 3.08 -14.04
CA MET A 5 -22.07 2.83 -13.35
C MET A 5 -22.35 1.33 -13.19
N GLU A 6 -22.06 0.52 -14.21
CA GLU A 6 -22.09 -0.94 -14.13
C GLU A 6 -21.11 -1.48 -13.09
N SER A 7 -19.91 -0.91 -12.99
CA SER A 7 -18.95 -1.31 -11.95
C SER A 7 -19.47 -1.02 -10.54
N LEU A 8 -20.19 0.09 -10.35
CA LEU A 8 -20.79 0.45 -9.06
C LEU A 8 -21.93 -0.51 -8.68
N HIS A 9 -22.76 -0.89 -9.66
CA HIS A 9 -23.81 -1.90 -9.47
C HIS A 9 -23.22 -3.28 -9.18
N LYS A 10 -22.22 -3.72 -9.95
CA LYS A 10 -21.55 -5.01 -9.77
C LYS A 10 -20.93 -5.16 -8.39
N ASN A 11 -20.33 -4.10 -7.87
CA ASN A 11 -19.67 -4.09 -6.57
C ASN A 11 -20.61 -3.77 -5.39
N GLN A 12 -21.91 -3.55 -5.65
CA GLN A 12 -22.94 -3.20 -4.65
C GLN A 12 -22.50 -2.11 -3.67
N ILE A 13 -21.83 -1.06 -4.17
CA ILE A 13 -21.15 -0.06 -3.33
C ILE A 13 -22.13 0.94 -2.72
N TRP A 14 -23.36 1.03 -3.22
CA TRP A 14 -24.34 2.03 -2.79
C TRP A 14 -25.77 1.48 -2.87
N LYS A 15 -26.65 2.06 -2.05
CA LYS A 15 -28.10 1.80 -2.07
C LYS A 15 -28.81 3.13 -2.18
N LEU A 16 -29.72 3.26 -3.15
CA LEU A 16 -30.59 4.42 -3.21
C LEU A 16 -31.55 4.38 -2.02
N VAL A 17 -31.57 5.45 -1.23
CA VAL A 17 -32.47 5.60 -0.09
C VAL A 17 -33.19 6.93 -0.20
N ARG A 18 -34.43 6.99 0.29
CA ARG A 18 -35.12 8.28 0.48
C ARG A 18 -34.42 9.05 1.60
N LEU A 19 -34.34 10.37 1.46
CA LEU A 19 -33.78 11.24 2.49
C LEU A 19 -34.57 11.04 3.80
N PRO A 20 -33.93 10.61 4.90
CA PRO A 20 -34.61 10.51 6.19
C PRO A 20 -35.10 11.88 6.67
N ALA A 21 -36.22 11.91 7.39
CA ALA A 21 -36.75 13.15 7.95
C ALA A 21 -35.71 13.86 8.84
N HIS A 22 -35.67 15.18 8.76
CA HIS A 22 -34.78 16.06 9.53
C HIS A 22 -33.27 15.86 9.31
N ARG A 23 -32.84 15.17 8.24
CA ARG A 23 -31.41 15.05 7.86
C ARG A 23 -31.04 16.00 6.73
N LYS A 24 -29.85 16.61 6.82
CA LYS A 24 -29.28 17.45 5.76
C LYS A 24 -28.57 16.58 4.73
N VAL A 25 -28.77 16.85 3.45
CA VAL A 25 -28.08 16.16 2.36
C VAL A 25 -26.62 16.62 2.32
N VAL A 26 -25.68 15.68 2.34
CA VAL A 26 -24.27 15.97 2.06
C VAL A 26 -24.16 16.31 0.57
N THR A 27 -23.74 17.54 0.27
CA THR A 27 -23.56 17.96 -1.12
C THR A 27 -22.45 17.15 -1.78
N CYS A 28 -22.54 16.92 -3.09
CA CYS A 28 -21.49 16.25 -3.85
C CYS A 28 -20.92 17.18 -4.92
N LYS A 29 -19.79 16.76 -5.49
CA LYS A 29 -19.23 17.37 -6.71
C LYS A 29 -18.64 16.28 -7.59
N TRP A 30 -18.60 16.53 -8.90
CA TRP A 30 -17.89 15.68 -9.83
C TRP A 30 -16.42 16.07 -9.88
N VAL A 31 -15.55 15.06 -9.84
CA VAL A 31 -14.11 15.20 -10.04
C VAL A 31 -13.73 14.38 -11.27
N PHE A 32 -13.26 15.07 -12.29
CA PHE A 32 -12.79 14.44 -13.53
C PHE A 32 -11.27 14.31 -13.49
N LYS A 33 -10.77 13.13 -13.85
CA LYS A 33 -9.34 12.87 -13.96
C LYS A 33 -9.04 12.11 -15.24
N LYS A 34 -8.14 12.65 -16.05
CA LYS A 34 -7.48 11.92 -17.14
C LYS A 34 -6.35 11.09 -16.53
N LYS A 35 -6.35 9.79 -16.76
CA LYS A 35 -5.28 8.87 -16.36
C LYS A 35 -4.64 8.31 -17.60
N GLU A 36 -3.32 8.43 -17.70
CA GLU A 36 -2.56 7.68 -18.68
C GLU A 36 -2.48 6.22 -18.19
N GLY A 37 -2.65 5.28 -19.11
CA GLY A 37 -2.55 3.85 -18.84
C GLY A 37 -1.16 3.51 -18.28
N MET A 38 -1.08 2.44 -17.47
CA MET A 38 0.19 2.01 -16.90
C MET A 38 1.10 1.31 -17.93
N SER A 39 0.58 1.07 -19.13
CA SER A 39 1.30 0.56 -20.30
C SER A 39 0.82 1.26 -21.56
N ALA A 40 1.63 1.26 -22.62
CA ALA A 40 1.27 1.81 -23.93
C ALA A 40 -0.01 1.18 -24.52
N ALA A 41 -0.35 -0.04 -24.11
CA ALA A 41 -1.55 -0.76 -24.56
C ALA A 41 -2.85 -0.33 -23.85
N GLU A 42 -2.78 0.27 -22.66
CA GLU A 42 -3.98 0.62 -21.87
C GLU A 42 -4.59 1.98 -22.25
N GLY A 43 -3.95 2.73 -23.16
CA GLY A 43 -4.48 4.00 -23.66
C GLY A 43 -4.77 5.05 -22.58
N ILE A 44 -5.49 6.11 -22.96
CA ILE A 44 -5.92 7.16 -22.04
C ILE A 44 -7.26 6.74 -21.42
N LYS A 45 -7.32 6.69 -20.08
CA LYS A 45 -8.54 6.41 -19.33
C LYS A 45 -9.10 7.68 -18.71
N TYR A 46 -10.33 8.02 -19.07
CA TYR A 46 -11.10 9.08 -18.42
C TYR A 46 -11.81 8.52 -17.20
N LYS A 47 -11.70 9.21 -16.06
CA LYS A 47 -12.34 8.83 -14.80
C LYS A 47 -13.22 9.97 -14.30
N ALA A 48 -14.46 9.68 -13.92
CA ALA A 48 -15.37 10.65 -13.33
C ALA A 48 -15.83 10.14 -11.95
N GLN A 49 -15.46 10.85 -10.88
CA GLN A 49 -15.81 10.45 -9.52
C GLN A 49 -16.79 11.43 -8.92
N VAL A 50 -17.91 10.93 -8.39
CA VAL A 50 -18.75 11.70 -7.46
C VAL A 50 -18.09 11.66 -6.10
N VAL A 51 -17.74 12.84 -5.57
CA VAL A 51 -17.12 12.97 -4.26
C VAL A 51 -18.08 13.74 -3.36
N ALA A 52 -18.41 13.15 -2.21
CA ALA A 52 -19.13 13.83 -1.16
C ALA A 52 -18.26 14.98 -0.62
N ARG A 53 -18.85 16.15 -0.43
CA ARG A 53 -18.19 17.30 0.18
C ARG A 53 -18.20 17.11 1.71
N GLY A 54 -17.26 16.30 2.18
CA GLY A 54 -17.14 15.87 3.58
C GLY A 54 -16.93 17.00 4.59
N PHE A 55 -16.59 18.23 4.16
CA PHE A 55 -16.44 19.37 5.08
C PHE A 55 -17.73 19.72 5.84
N SER A 56 -18.89 19.26 5.37
CA SER A 56 -20.16 19.44 6.07
C SER A 56 -20.49 18.30 7.04
N GLN A 57 -19.68 17.23 7.08
CA GLN A 57 -19.86 16.12 8.00
C GLN A 57 -19.29 16.47 9.38
N ARG A 58 -20.00 16.06 10.43
CA ARG A 58 -19.60 16.25 11.82
C ARG A 58 -19.25 14.90 12.43
N GLU A 59 -18.03 14.77 12.91
CA GLU A 59 -17.57 13.63 13.71
C GLU A 59 -18.49 13.43 14.93
N GLY A 60 -18.82 12.17 15.25
CA GLY A 60 -19.78 11.80 16.31
C GLY A 60 -21.26 11.98 15.95
N VAL A 61 -21.59 12.56 14.79
CA VAL A 61 -22.97 12.72 14.29
C VAL A 61 -23.17 12.01 12.94
N ASP A 62 -22.22 12.21 12.02
CA ASP A 62 -22.27 11.69 10.65
C ASP A 62 -21.32 10.51 10.42
N TYR A 63 -20.22 10.41 11.19
CA TYR A 63 -19.33 9.26 11.22
C TYR A 63 -18.62 9.16 12.58
N ASN A 64 -18.25 7.94 12.98
CA ASN A 64 -17.51 7.66 14.22
C ASN A 64 -16.08 7.16 13.96
N GLU A 65 -15.82 6.57 12.80
CA GLU A 65 -14.51 6.05 12.43
C GLU A 65 -14.27 6.24 10.93
N ILE A 66 -13.01 6.45 10.54
CA ILE A 66 -12.59 6.50 9.14
C ILE A 66 -11.69 5.30 8.85
N PHE A 67 -12.08 4.48 7.88
CA PHE A 67 -11.29 3.32 7.44
C PHE A 67 -10.62 3.56 6.10
N SER A 68 -9.29 3.38 6.02
CA SER A 68 -8.57 3.42 4.74
C SER A 68 -8.60 2.05 4.06
N ARG A 69 -9.41 1.92 2.98
CA ARG A 69 -9.60 0.64 2.28
C ARG A 69 -8.43 0.36 1.32
N VAL A 70 -7.43 -0.39 1.79
CA VAL A 70 -6.22 -0.75 1.02
C VAL A 70 -6.37 -2.02 0.18
N GLU A 71 -7.30 -2.88 0.57
CA GLU A 71 -7.48 -4.23 0.03
C GLU A 71 -7.43 -4.30 -1.51
N GLY A 72 -8.14 -3.38 -2.18
CA GLY A 72 -8.19 -3.36 -3.64
C GLY A 72 -6.85 -3.06 -4.31
N TYR A 73 -5.99 -2.26 -3.68
CA TYR A 73 -4.64 -1.99 -4.17
C TYR A 73 -3.74 -3.21 -3.96
N ILE A 74 -3.75 -3.80 -2.76
CA ILE A 74 -2.93 -4.98 -2.44
C ILE A 74 -3.29 -6.14 -3.36
N LYS A 75 -4.57 -6.44 -3.57
CA LYS A 75 -5.02 -7.51 -4.48
C LYS A 75 -4.53 -7.29 -5.92
N LYS A 76 -4.60 -6.05 -6.44
CA LYS A 76 -4.11 -5.70 -7.78
C LYS A 76 -2.60 -5.86 -7.89
N MET A 77 -1.87 -5.38 -6.88
CA MET A 77 -0.42 -5.51 -6.81
C MET A 77 -0.01 -6.99 -6.78
N LEU A 78 -0.62 -7.81 -5.94
CA LEU A 78 -0.38 -9.26 -5.91
C LEU A 78 -0.70 -9.93 -7.24
N GLY A 79 -1.79 -9.54 -7.91
CA GLY A 79 -2.12 -10.01 -9.25
C GLY A 79 -1.04 -9.65 -10.28
N ARG A 80 -0.57 -8.40 -10.28
CA ARG A 80 0.47 -7.90 -11.19
C ARG A 80 1.78 -8.68 -11.07
N PHE A 81 2.17 -9.08 -9.87
CA PHE A 81 3.41 -9.84 -9.63
C PHE A 81 3.19 -11.36 -9.55
N GLY A 82 2.04 -11.87 -9.99
CA GLY A 82 1.77 -13.31 -10.08
C GLY A 82 1.62 -14.03 -8.74
N MET A 83 1.19 -13.32 -7.69
CA MET A 83 1.02 -13.86 -6.33
C MET A 83 -0.39 -13.74 -5.72
N PRO A 84 -1.51 -13.82 -6.49
CA PRO A 84 -2.85 -13.67 -5.92
C PRO A 84 -3.25 -14.81 -4.96
N SER A 85 -2.67 -16.00 -5.11
CA SER A 85 -2.96 -17.19 -4.30
C SER A 85 -1.75 -17.69 -3.52
N ALA A 86 -0.80 -16.80 -3.23
CA ALA A 86 0.41 -17.17 -2.49
C ALA A 86 0.06 -17.64 -1.06
N LYS A 87 0.77 -18.66 -0.56
CA LYS A 87 0.61 -19.14 0.82
C LYS A 87 0.96 -18.01 1.81
N PRO A 88 0.01 -17.59 2.67
CA PRO A 88 0.25 -16.53 3.64
C PRO A 88 1.36 -16.86 4.64
N ILE A 89 2.00 -15.81 5.15
CA ILE A 89 2.98 -15.88 6.25
C ILE A 89 2.71 -14.74 7.23
N TYR A 90 3.19 -14.87 8.46
CA TYR A 90 2.88 -13.94 9.55
C TYR A 90 3.80 -12.72 9.65
N THR A 91 4.99 -12.76 9.05
CA THR A 91 5.94 -11.64 9.16
C THR A 91 6.52 -11.24 7.80
N PRO A 92 6.67 -9.93 7.52
CA PRO A 92 7.20 -9.44 6.25
C PRO A 92 8.68 -9.79 6.07
N MET A 93 9.43 -9.92 7.16
CA MET A 93 10.85 -10.29 7.19
C MET A 93 11.15 -11.21 8.37
N THR A 94 12.19 -12.04 8.29
CA THR A 94 12.67 -12.83 9.43
C THR A 94 13.68 -12.02 10.24
N SER A 95 13.73 -12.25 11.55
CA SER A 95 14.61 -11.55 12.50
C SER A 95 16.10 -11.69 12.18
N ASN A 96 16.50 -12.75 11.48
CA ASN A 96 17.90 -13.03 11.11
C ASN A 96 18.18 -12.85 9.60
N CYS A 97 17.27 -12.26 8.83
CA CYS A 97 17.48 -12.06 7.39
C CYS A 97 18.50 -10.93 7.14
N LYS A 98 19.78 -11.29 7.08
CA LYS A 98 20.86 -10.41 6.66
C LYS A 98 21.04 -10.52 5.15
N LEU A 99 20.32 -9.68 4.39
CA LEU A 99 20.61 -9.49 2.97
C LEU A 99 21.96 -8.80 2.82
N LYS A 100 22.72 -9.16 1.79
CA LYS A 100 24.05 -8.62 1.50
C LYS A 100 24.20 -8.36 0.02
N MET A 101 25.09 -7.44 -0.32
CA MET A 101 25.52 -7.24 -1.69
C MET A 101 26.39 -8.43 -2.14
N TYR A 102 26.04 -9.05 -3.27
CA TYR A 102 26.80 -10.15 -3.85
C TYR A 102 27.49 -9.71 -5.14
N LEU A 103 28.64 -10.33 -5.43
CA LEU A 103 29.14 -10.42 -6.80
C LEU A 103 28.20 -11.38 -7.53
N VAL A 104 27.33 -10.82 -8.37
CA VAL A 104 26.33 -11.60 -9.08
C VAL A 104 27.03 -12.51 -10.08
N GLN A 105 26.75 -13.82 -10.00
CA GLN A 105 27.22 -14.77 -11.00
C GLN A 105 26.45 -14.53 -12.32
N THR A 106 27.09 -14.75 -13.47
CA THR A 106 26.53 -14.44 -14.80
C THR A 106 25.14 -15.03 -15.03
N GLU A 107 24.89 -16.26 -14.58
CA GLU A 107 23.57 -16.92 -14.70
C GLU A 107 22.49 -16.28 -13.81
N GLU A 108 22.87 -15.75 -12.65
CA GLU A 108 21.95 -15.08 -11.75
C GLU A 108 21.57 -13.69 -12.25
N GLU A 109 22.52 -12.99 -12.88
CA GLU A 109 22.29 -11.71 -13.53
C GLU A 109 21.28 -11.84 -14.67
N GLU A 110 21.42 -12.88 -15.50
CA GLU A 110 20.47 -13.14 -16.58
C GLU A 110 19.05 -13.39 -16.05
N TYR A 111 18.90 -14.19 -14.99
CA TYR A 111 17.61 -14.41 -14.35
C TYR A 111 17.03 -13.11 -13.79
N MET A 112 17.84 -12.34 -13.06
CA MET A 112 17.41 -11.11 -12.39
C MET A 112 17.06 -9.99 -13.36
N SER A 113 17.65 -9.96 -14.57
CA SER A 113 17.30 -9.02 -15.63
C SER A 113 15.82 -9.12 -16.06
N ARG A 114 15.21 -10.30 -15.91
CA ARG A 114 13.80 -10.56 -16.26
C ARG A 114 12.85 -10.30 -15.09
N VAL A 115 13.38 -10.10 -13.88
CA VAL A 115 12.59 -9.89 -12.67
C VAL A 115 12.28 -8.40 -12.52
N PRO A 116 11.01 -7.99 -12.36
CA PRO A 116 10.63 -6.59 -12.22
C PRO A 116 10.88 -6.06 -10.79
N TYR A 117 12.11 -6.20 -10.29
CA TYR A 117 12.49 -5.92 -8.90
C TYR A 117 12.16 -4.48 -8.49
N ALA A 118 12.67 -3.49 -9.25
CA ALA A 118 12.45 -2.08 -8.97
C ALA A 118 10.96 -1.70 -8.96
N SER A 119 10.18 -2.25 -9.89
CA SER A 119 8.74 -2.02 -9.95
C SER A 119 8.00 -2.64 -8.75
N ALA A 120 8.46 -3.79 -8.26
CA ALA A 120 7.89 -4.44 -7.08
C ALA A 120 8.19 -3.64 -5.81
N VAL A 121 9.45 -3.23 -5.61
CA VAL A 121 9.87 -2.38 -4.49
C VAL A 121 9.10 -1.06 -4.49
N GLY A 122 8.98 -0.39 -5.64
CA GLY A 122 8.20 0.85 -5.76
C GLY A 122 6.72 0.67 -5.39
N SER A 123 6.11 -0.45 -5.80
CA SER A 123 4.72 -0.77 -5.45
C SER A 123 4.55 -1.03 -3.94
N LEU A 124 5.53 -1.67 -3.30
CA LEU A 124 5.54 -1.88 -1.85
C LEU A 124 5.75 -0.58 -1.09
N MET A 125 6.65 0.29 -1.56
CA MET A 125 6.92 1.59 -0.96
C MET A 125 5.67 2.46 -0.93
N TYR A 126 4.89 2.47 -2.01
CA TYR A 126 3.58 3.14 -2.03
C TYR A 126 2.62 2.56 -0.96
N ALA A 127 2.56 1.24 -0.81
CA ALA A 127 1.73 0.60 0.23
C ALA A 127 2.15 1.06 1.64
N THR A 128 3.46 1.10 1.90
CA THR A 128 4.04 1.54 3.16
C THR A 128 3.65 2.96 3.51
N VAL A 129 3.87 3.91 2.60
CA VAL A 129 3.62 5.33 2.83
C VAL A 129 2.14 5.61 3.07
N CYS A 130 1.25 4.94 2.33
CA CYS A 130 -0.16 5.27 2.41
C CYS A 130 -0.89 4.59 3.57
N THR A 131 -0.57 3.33 3.88
CA THR A 131 -1.51 2.46 4.61
C THR A 131 -0.91 1.27 5.36
N ARG A 132 0.37 0.94 5.14
CA ARG A 132 1.02 -0.25 5.69
C ARG A 132 2.38 0.09 6.31
N PRO A 133 2.41 0.96 7.34
CA PRO A 133 3.65 1.38 7.99
C PRO A 133 4.40 0.21 8.64
N ASP A 134 3.71 -0.87 8.96
CA ASP A 134 4.30 -2.14 9.42
C ASP A 134 5.29 -2.76 8.41
N LEU A 135 5.20 -2.40 7.13
CA LEU A 135 6.16 -2.82 6.10
C LEU A 135 7.43 -1.97 6.06
N ALA A 136 7.49 -0.84 6.76
CA ALA A 136 8.54 0.17 6.60
C ALA A 136 9.95 -0.40 6.74
N PHE A 137 10.17 -1.23 7.78
CA PHE A 137 11.45 -1.89 7.99
C PHE A 137 11.80 -2.83 6.83
N ALA A 138 10.89 -3.72 6.41
CA ALA A 138 11.19 -4.69 5.35
C ALA A 138 11.45 -3.99 4.01
N VAL A 139 10.69 -2.94 3.70
CA VAL A 139 10.84 -2.13 2.48
C VAL A 139 12.14 -1.33 2.50
N SER A 140 12.53 -0.76 3.64
CA SER A 140 13.80 -0.03 3.75
C SER A 140 15.00 -0.93 3.45
N VAL A 141 14.98 -2.20 3.87
CA VAL A 141 16.05 -3.16 3.61
C VAL A 141 16.13 -3.54 2.13
N ILE A 142 15.01 -3.94 1.50
CA ILE A 142 15.03 -4.34 0.07
C ILE A 142 15.34 -3.16 -0.85
N SER A 143 14.97 -1.93 -0.48
CA SER A 143 15.22 -0.74 -1.30
C SER A 143 16.71 -0.43 -1.53
N ARG A 144 17.60 -1.00 -0.71
CA ARG A 144 19.06 -0.80 -0.83
C ARG A 144 19.63 -1.48 -2.08
N TYR A 145 18.95 -2.48 -2.63
CA TYR A 145 19.45 -3.32 -3.71
C TYR A 145 18.77 -3.04 -5.07
N MET A 146 18.34 -1.80 -5.30
CA MET A 146 17.63 -1.41 -6.53
C MET A 146 18.50 -1.43 -7.79
N VAL A 147 19.81 -1.23 -7.64
CA VAL A 147 20.77 -1.17 -8.77
C VAL A 147 21.20 -2.57 -9.20
N ASN A 148 21.54 -3.44 -8.23
CA ASN A 148 22.02 -4.79 -8.50
C ASN A 148 21.35 -5.81 -7.57
N PRO A 149 20.10 -6.21 -7.86
CA PRO A 149 19.38 -7.18 -7.03
C PRO A 149 19.79 -8.63 -7.36
N GLY A 150 19.94 -9.47 -6.34
CA GLY A 150 20.10 -10.92 -6.47
C GLY A 150 18.80 -11.70 -6.19
N LYS A 151 18.85 -13.02 -6.37
CA LYS A 151 17.74 -13.95 -6.11
C LYS A 151 17.26 -13.88 -4.67
N GLU A 152 18.16 -13.76 -3.70
CA GLU A 152 17.80 -13.61 -2.28
C GLU A 152 16.96 -12.35 -2.04
N HIS A 153 17.32 -11.24 -2.69
CA HIS A 153 16.56 -9.99 -2.62
C HIS A 153 15.16 -10.18 -3.19
N TRP A 154 15.04 -10.91 -4.31
CA TRP A 154 13.73 -11.23 -4.88
C TRP A 154 12.90 -12.15 -3.98
N GLN A 155 13.51 -13.13 -3.32
CA GLN A 155 12.80 -13.97 -2.33
C GLN A 155 12.30 -13.14 -1.14
N ALA A 156 13.06 -12.14 -0.68
CA ALA A 156 12.60 -11.21 0.35
C ALA A 156 11.37 -10.40 -0.12
N VAL A 157 11.34 -9.92 -1.36
CA VAL A 157 10.15 -9.25 -1.92
C VAL A 157 8.94 -10.20 -1.98
N LYS A 158 9.14 -11.43 -2.47
CA LYS A 158 8.07 -12.44 -2.48
C LYS A 158 7.57 -12.78 -1.08
N ARG A 159 8.44 -12.75 -0.07
CA ARG A 159 8.06 -12.93 1.33
C ARG A 159 7.10 -11.83 1.76
N ILE A 160 7.42 -10.56 1.48
CA ILE A 160 6.53 -9.43 1.80
C ILE A 160 5.17 -9.58 1.09
N PHE A 161 5.16 -10.03 -0.17
CA PHE A 161 3.90 -10.32 -0.88
C PHE A 161 3.08 -11.44 -0.22
N LYS A 162 3.71 -12.51 0.27
CA LYS A 162 3.02 -13.56 1.05
C LYS A 162 2.43 -13.01 2.35
N TYR A 163 3.15 -12.11 3.02
CA TYR A 163 2.66 -11.47 4.24
C TYR A 163 1.44 -10.58 3.95
N LEU A 164 1.54 -9.74 2.91
CA LEU A 164 0.43 -8.93 2.42
C LEU A 164 -0.77 -9.78 2.00
N ARG A 165 -0.55 -10.97 1.43
CA ARG A 165 -1.63 -11.89 1.07
C ARG A 165 -2.40 -12.43 2.28
N GLY A 166 -1.77 -12.50 3.46
CA GLY A 166 -2.43 -12.87 4.71
C GLY A 166 -3.06 -11.70 5.47
N THR A 167 -2.75 -10.46 5.07
CA THR A 167 -3.09 -9.23 5.81
C THR A 167 -3.70 -8.16 4.91
N PHE A 168 -4.27 -8.55 3.77
CA PHE A 168 -4.75 -7.61 2.75
C PHE A 168 -6.00 -6.84 3.19
N ASP A 169 -6.74 -7.41 4.14
CA ASP A 169 -7.95 -6.89 4.75
C ASP A 169 -7.68 -6.02 5.99
N ILE A 170 -6.43 -5.98 6.46
CA ILE A 170 -5.99 -5.08 7.52
C ILE A 170 -5.82 -3.66 6.95
N GLY A 171 -6.37 -2.68 7.64
CA GLY A 171 -6.24 -1.26 7.33
C GLY A 171 -6.23 -0.40 8.59
N HIS A 172 -5.99 0.89 8.44
CA HIS A 172 -6.06 1.84 9.55
C HIS A 172 -7.50 2.28 9.81
N CYS A 173 -7.90 2.19 11.08
CA CYS A 173 -9.06 2.87 11.63
C CYS A 173 -8.57 4.12 12.34
N TYR A 174 -9.05 5.29 11.92
CA TYR A 174 -8.92 6.52 12.70
C TYR A 174 -10.16 6.63 13.60
N GLY A 175 -9.96 6.79 14.91
CA GLY A 175 -11.02 6.78 15.93
C GLY A 175 -10.98 7.99 16.86
N ASN A 176 -11.92 7.99 17.81
CA ASN A 176 -12.39 9.12 18.62
C ASN A 176 -11.47 9.60 19.75
N ASP A 177 -10.13 9.51 19.64
CA ASP A 177 -9.32 10.08 20.72
C ASP A 177 -9.43 11.62 20.69
N THR A 178 -10.08 12.17 21.71
CA THR A 178 -10.34 13.62 21.83
C THR A 178 -9.12 14.37 22.34
N GLN A 179 -8.15 13.65 22.89
CA GLN A 179 -6.84 14.20 23.24
C GLN A 179 -5.94 14.05 22.02
N CYS A 180 -5.96 15.05 21.15
CA CYS A 180 -5.06 15.16 19.98
C CYS A 180 -3.62 15.47 20.44
N LEU A 181 -3.06 14.58 21.27
CA LEU A 181 -1.73 14.68 21.84
C LEU A 181 -0.76 13.97 20.91
N VAL A 182 0.04 14.76 20.20
CA VAL A 182 1.11 14.22 19.34
C VAL A 182 2.19 13.59 20.23
N ALA A 183 2.30 12.25 20.19
CA ALA A 183 3.39 11.53 20.83
C ALA A 183 4.36 11.03 19.76
N GLY A 184 5.66 11.26 19.97
CA GLY A 184 6.72 10.85 19.06
C GLY A 184 7.64 9.82 19.70
N TYR A 185 7.89 8.74 18.98
CA TYR A 185 8.85 7.70 19.34
C TYR A 185 9.96 7.69 18.30
N SER A 186 11.22 7.63 18.73
CA SER A 186 12.37 7.51 17.84
C SER A 186 13.32 6.46 18.40
N ASP A 187 13.88 5.65 17.52
CA ASP A 187 14.90 4.66 17.85
C ASP A 187 15.92 4.57 16.71
N SER A 188 17.10 4.03 17.01
CA SER A 188 18.14 3.82 16.00
C SER A 188 18.97 2.59 16.31
N ASP A 189 19.30 1.82 15.28
CA ASP A 189 20.25 0.71 15.40
C ASP A 189 21.72 1.19 15.29
N TYR A 190 22.65 0.34 15.75
CA TYR A 190 24.09 0.59 15.59
C TYR A 190 24.67 -0.31 14.50
N ALA A 191 25.09 0.29 13.39
CA ALA A 191 25.72 -0.40 12.26
C ALA A 191 24.95 -1.65 11.81
N GLY A 192 23.62 -1.54 11.72
CA GLY A 192 22.74 -2.65 11.37
C GLY A 192 22.87 -3.12 9.92
N ASP A 193 23.27 -2.23 9.02
CA ASP A 193 23.56 -2.60 7.63
C ASP A 193 24.83 -3.45 7.51
N VAL A 194 24.73 -4.58 6.82
CA VAL A 194 25.83 -5.54 6.76
C VAL A 194 26.95 -5.08 5.83
N ASP A 195 26.60 -4.37 4.75
CA ASP A 195 27.55 -4.01 3.70
C ASP A 195 28.24 -2.67 4.00
N SER A 196 27.46 -1.63 4.29
CA SER A 196 27.93 -0.27 4.54
C SER A 196 28.18 0.05 6.01
N ARG A 197 27.75 -0.83 6.94
CA ARG A 197 27.82 -0.61 8.40
C ARG A 197 27.09 0.67 8.85
N ARG A 198 26.17 1.17 8.03
CA ARG A 198 25.34 2.33 8.38
C ARG A 198 24.27 1.95 9.39
N SER A 199 24.01 2.89 10.30
CA SER A 199 22.87 2.86 11.21
C SER A 199 21.58 3.26 10.49
N MET A 200 20.46 2.75 10.99
CA MET A 200 19.12 3.08 10.56
C MET A 200 18.36 3.67 11.74
N THR A 201 17.84 4.87 11.55
CA THR A 201 16.94 5.54 12.49
C THR A 201 15.51 5.36 12.03
N GLY A 202 14.61 5.04 12.96
CA GLY A 202 13.18 4.97 12.75
C GLY A 202 12.45 5.91 13.70
N TYR A 203 11.33 6.47 13.25
CA TYR A 203 10.45 7.28 14.09
C TYR A 203 8.98 6.98 13.77
N VAL A 204 8.12 7.10 14.77
CA VAL A 204 6.68 6.95 14.66
C VAL A 204 6.02 8.06 15.47
N PHE A 205 5.04 8.72 14.86
CA PHE A 205 4.18 9.68 15.54
C PHE A 205 2.78 9.08 15.67
N THR A 206 2.21 9.15 16.87
CA THR A 206 0.81 8.83 17.14
C THR A 206 0.05 10.11 17.47
N LEU A 207 -1.22 10.17 17.08
CA LEU A 207 -2.12 11.31 17.23
C LEU A 207 -3.33 10.92 18.09
#